data_AF-A0A9E1LBG1-F1
#
_entry.id   AF-A0A9E1LBG1-F1
#
_cell.length_a   1.000
_cell.length_b   1.000
_cell.length_c   1.000
_cell.angle_alpha   90.00
_cell.angle_beta   90.00
_cell.angle_gamma   90.00
#
_symmetry.space_group_name_H-M   'P 1'
#
loop_
_entity.id
_entity.type
_entity.pdbx_description
1 polymer ?
#
loop_
_entity_poly.entity_id
_entity_poly.type
_entity_poly.pdbx_seq_one_letter_code
_entity_poly.pdbx_strand_id
1 'polypeptide(L)'
;MVGVLALQGDYSKHIQILEMLNLEALEVRYPNDLSLIDGLVIPGGESTTISDLMTRVSFHEAIKIFAKKKPILGTCAGLILMSKNIS
;
A
#
# COMPACT_ATOMS: atom_id res chain seq x y z
N MET A 1 -5.92 12.25 4.31
CA MET A 1 -5.39 11.10 5.08
C MET A 1 -4.58 10.19 4.16
N VAL A 2 -3.44 9.65 4.60
CA VAL A 2 -2.60 8.72 3.81
C VAL A 2 -2.80 7.29 4.31
N GLY A 3 -3.05 6.34 3.41
CA GLY A 3 -3.12 4.92 3.77
C GLY A 3 -1.77 4.23 3.63
N VAL A 4 -1.50 3.24 4.48
CA VAL A 4 -0.35 2.33 4.35
C VAL A 4 -0.88 0.90 4.29
N LEU A 5 -0.53 0.15 3.23
CA LEU A 5 -0.95 -1.24 3.08
C LEU A 5 -0.37 -2.09 4.23
N ALA A 6 -1.24 -2.64 5.07
CA ALA A 6 -0.88 -3.31 6.32
C ALA A 6 -1.15 -4.82 6.28
N LEU A 7 -0.79 -5.47 5.17
CA LEU A 7 -0.92 -6.93 4.99
C LEU A 7 0.31 -7.69 5.49
N GLN A 8 1.50 -7.18 5.18
CA GLN A 8 2.80 -7.72 5.59
C GLN A 8 3.86 -6.62 5.43
N GLY A 9 4.95 -6.75 6.18
CA GLY A 9 6.13 -5.90 6.00
C GLY A 9 6.20 -4.71 6.97
N ASP A 10 7.01 -3.73 6.61
CA ASP A 10 7.43 -2.62 7.49
C ASP A 10 6.43 -1.45 7.53
N TYR A 11 5.13 -1.72 7.46
CA TYR A 11 4.08 -0.67 7.43
C TYR A 11 4.12 0.25 8.66
N SER A 12 4.44 -0.29 9.85
CA SER A 12 4.49 0.49 11.10
C SER A 12 5.52 1.63 11.05
N LYS A 13 6.67 1.43 10.39
CA LYS A 13 7.68 2.48 10.20
C LYS A 13 7.15 3.62 9.32
N HIS A 14 6.39 3.29 8.27
CA HIS A 14 5.76 4.28 7.42
C HIS A 14 4.69 5.09 8.17
N ILE A 15 3.86 4.43 8.99
CA ILE A 15 2.89 5.12 9.86
C ILE A 15 3.60 6.11 10.78
N GLN A 16 4.65 5.66 11.49
CA GLN A 16 5.43 6.52 12.38
C GLN A 16 6.00 7.76 11.66
N ILE A 17 6.57 7.58 10.47
CA ILE A 17 7.11 8.69 9.68
C ILE A 17 6.01 9.67 9.26
N LEU A 18 4.84 9.17 8.83
CA LEU A 18 3.71 10.03 8.46
C LEU A 18 3.21 10.85 9.66
N GLU A 19 3.10 10.22 10.84
CA GLU A 19 2.71 10.90 12.08
C GLU A 19 3.74 11.95 12.50
N MET A 20 5.05 11.67 12.36
CA MET A 20 6.12 12.64 12.61
C MET A 20 6.04 13.86 11.67
N LEU A 21 5.48 13.68 10.48
CA LEU A 21 5.21 14.77 9.52
C LEU A 21 3.86 15.46 9.75
N ASN A 22 3.16 15.15 10.86
CA ASN A 22 1.82 15.62 11.18
C ASN A 22 0.76 15.24 10.13
N LEU A 23 0.93 14.09 9.47
CA LEU A 23 -0.05 13.54 8.54
C LEU A 23 -0.86 12.45 9.23
N GLU A 24 -2.18 12.47 9.05
CA GLU A 24 -3.06 11.37 9.44
C GLU A 24 -2.78 10.14 8.58
N ALA A 25 -2.57 9.01 9.25
CA ALA A 25 -2.27 7.74 8.62
C ALA A 25 -3.31 6.65 8.96
N LEU A 26 -3.68 5.84 7.96
CA LEU A 26 -4.60 4.71 8.12
C LEU A 26 -3.91 3.41 7.71
N GLU A 27 -4.00 2.39 8.55
CA GLU A 27 -3.66 1.03 8.13
C GLU A 27 -4.72 0.48 7.17
N VAL A 28 -4.31 0.21 5.93
CA VAL A 28 -5.18 -0.32 4.89
C VAL A 28 -5.08 -1.85 4.92
N ARG A 29 -6.14 -2.50 5.41
CA ARG A 29 -6.21 -3.96 5.58
C ARG A 29 -7.25 -4.60 4.65
N TYR A 30 -8.21 -3.81 4.18
CA TYR A 30 -9.26 -4.23 3.25
C TYR A 30 -9.41 -3.26 2.06
N PRO A 31 -9.88 -3.71 0.90
CA PRO A 31 -10.11 -2.86 -0.26
C PRO A 31 -11.01 -1.64 0.00
N ASN A 32 -11.99 -1.76 0.91
CA ASN A 32 -12.90 -0.68 1.25
C ASN A 32 -12.19 0.49 1.95
N ASP A 33 -11.07 0.25 2.63
CA ASP A 33 -10.28 1.28 3.32
C ASP A 33 -9.71 2.30 2.31
N LEU A 34 -9.51 1.88 1.05
CA LEU A 34 -9.04 2.76 -0.02
C LEU A 34 -9.99 3.94 -0.31
N SER A 35 -11.26 3.82 0.07
CA SER A 35 -12.24 4.91 -0.06
C SER A 35 -12.01 6.05 0.94
N LEU A 36 -11.30 5.77 2.04
CA LEU A 36 -11.10 6.72 3.15
C LEU A 36 -9.83 7.56 2.99
N ILE A 37 -8.91 7.17 2.11
CA ILE A 37 -7.56 7.74 2.00
C ILE A 37 -7.36 8.52 0.70
N ASP A 38 -6.44 9.47 0.69
CA ASP A 38 -6.12 10.33 -0.46
C ASP A 38 -4.85 9.91 -1.21
N GLY A 39 -4.02 9.07 -0.59
CA GLY A 39 -2.84 8.45 -1.20
C GLY A 39 -2.53 7.14 -0.49
N LEU A 40 -1.83 6.24 -1.18
CA LEU A 40 -1.48 4.92 -0.65
C LEU A 40 0.02 4.70 -0.65
N VAL A 41 0.55 4.19 0.45
CA VAL A 41 1.91 3.65 0.55
C VAL A 41 1.84 2.13 0.51
N ILE A 42 2.62 1.51 -0.38
CA ILE A 42 2.87 0.07 -0.41
C ILE A 42 4.28 -0.14 0.17
N PRO A 43 4.39 -0.66 1.41
CA PRO A 43 5.67 -0.71 2.13
C PRO A 43 6.61 -1.77 1.59
N GLY A 44 7.84 -1.76 2.10
CA GLY A 44 8.79 -2.87 1.92
C GLY A 44 8.36 -4.13 2.69
N GLY A 45 8.96 -5.27 2.33
CA GLY A 45 8.62 -6.59 2.86
C GLY A 45 9.08 -7.69 1.91
N GLU A 46 8.37 -8.80 1.88
CA GLU A 46 8.62 -9.86 0.89
C GLU A 46 7.52 -9.81 -0.17
N SER A 47 7.89 -9.47 -1.41
CA SER A 47 6.93 -9.12 -2.46
C SER A 47 6.02 -10.29 -2.84
N THR A 48 6.52 -11.52 -2.83
CA THR A 48 5.72 -12.71 -3.16
C THR A 48 4.59 -12.90 -2.16
N THR A 49 4.92 -12.83 -0.87
CA THR A 49 3.98 -12.94 0.25
C THR A 49 2.96 -11.80 0.22
N ILE A 50 3.42 -10.56 -0.02
CA ILE A 50 2.50 -9.42 -0.13
C ILE A 50 1.55 -9.63 -1.33
N SER A 51 2.05 -10.06 -2.50
CA SER A 51 1.22 -10.34 -3.67
C SER A 51 0.19 -11.44 -3.43
N ASP A 52 0.59 -12.52 -2.77
CA ASP A 52 -0.30 -13.63 -2.42
C ASP A 52 -1.42 -13.17 -1.48
N LEU A 53 -1.08 -12.38 -0.46
CA LEU A 53 -2.06 -11.80 0.44
C LEU A 53 -2.99 -10.84 -0.30
N MET A 54 -2.46 -9.95 -1.13
CA MET A 54 -3.25 -9.02 -1.95
C MET A 54 -4.24 -9.77 -2.86
N THR A 55 -3.85 -10.92 -3.41
CA THR A 55 -4.73 -11.77 -4.22
C THR A 55 -5.87 -12.34 -3.38
N ARG A 56 -5.58 -12.88 -2.20
CA ARG A 56 -6.59 -13.50 -1.31
C ARG A 56 -7.70 -12.53 -0.88
N VAL A 57 -7.37 -11.25 -0.73
CA VAL A 57 -8.32 -10.20 -0.35
C VAL A 57 -8.69 -9.27 -1.50
N SER A 58 -8.41 -9.66 -2.75
CA SER A 58 -8.81 -8.93 -3.98
C SER A 58 -8.34 -7.47 -4.05
N PHE A 59 -7.15 -7.17 -3.51
CA PHE A 59 -6.59 -5.82 -3.54
C PHE A 59 -6.11 -5.36 -4.92
N HIS A 60 -5.64 -6.27 -5.79
CA HIS A 60 -5.03 -5.88 -7.06
C HIS A 60 -5.93 -4.99 -7.92
N GLU A 61 -7.19 -5.38 -8.11
CA GLU A 61 -8.12 -4.58 -8.91
C GLU A 61 -8.51 -3.27 -8.20
N ALA A 62 -8.72 -3.31 -6.89
CA ALA A 62 -9.05 -2.11 -6.11
C ALA A 62 -7.93 -1.07 -6.17
N ILE A 63 -6.66 -1.50 -6.06
CA ILE A 63 -5.49 -0.63 -6.17
C ILE A 63 -5.33 -0.08 -7.59
N LYS A 64 -5.55 -0.89 -8.64
CA LYS A 64 -5.54 -0.39 -10.03
C LYS A 64 -6.58 0.72 -10.24
N ILE A 65 -7.78 0.56 -9.68
CA ILE A 65 -8.83 1.60 -9.76
C ILE A 65 -8.42 2.85 -8.97
N PHE A 66 -7.89 2.68 -7.76
CA PHE A 66 -7.39 3.77 -6.92
C PHE A 66 -6.30 4.57 -7.63
N ALA A 67 -5.32 3.88 -8.23
CA ALA A 67 -4.18 4.47 -8.95
C ALA A 67 -4.59 5.37 -10.14
N LYS A 68 -5.80 5.20 -10.68
CA LYS A 68 -6.31 6.08 -11.75
C LYS A 68 -6.61 7.49 -11.27
N LYS A 69 -6.79 7.69 -9.96
CA LYS A 69 -7.25 8.96 -9.38
C LYS A 69 -6.35 9.50 -8.28
N LYS A 70 -5.66 8.62 -7.55
CA LYS A 70 -4.92 8.95 -6.33
C LYS A 70 -3.49 8.39 -6.39
N PRO A 71 -2.50 9.11 -5.83
CA PRO A 71 -1.10 8.71 -5.90
C PRO A 71 -0.81 7.45 -5.08
N ILE A 72 0.18 6.68 -5.54
CA ILE A 72 0.72 5.52 -4.85
C ILE A 72 2.24 5.66 -4.73
N LEU A 73 2.77 5.43 -3.53
CA LEU A 73 4.20 5.33 -3.25
C LEU A 73 4.55 3.87 -2.93
N GLY A 74 5.34 3.22 -3.79
CA GLY A 74 5.90 1.90 -3.51
C GLY A 74 7.34 1.99 -3.03
N THR A 75 7.69 1.29 -1.97
CA THR A 75 9.08 1.20 -1.47
C THR A 75 9.55 -0.26 -1.42
N CYS A 76 10.77 -0.54 -1.89
CA CYS A 76 11.35 -1.89 -1.90
C CYS A 76 10.39 -2.92 -2.55
N ALA A 77 9.82 -3.85 -1.78
CA ALA A 77 8.82 -4.80 -2.26
C ALA A 77 7.61 -4.11 -2.92
N GLY A 78 7.13 -2.99 -2.37
CA GLY A 78 6.06 -2.21 -2.99
C GLY A 78 6.42 -1.67 -4.37
N LEU A 79 7.69 -1.33 -4.61
CA LEU A 79 8.16 -0.92 -5.94
C LEU A 79 8.15 -2.10 -6.92
N ILE A 80 8.60 -3.28 -6.47
CA ILE A 80 8.57 -4.52 -7.28
C ILE A 80 7.14 -4.84 -7.70
N LEU A 81 6.17 -4.76 -6.78
CA LEU A 81 4.76 -5.02 -7.03
C LEU A 81 4.11 -4.03 -8.02
N MET A 82 4.62 -2.81 -8.08
CA MET A 82 4.15 -1.78 -9.01
C MET A 82 4.78 -1.91 -10.41
N SER A 83 5.82 -2.74 -10.57
CA SER A 83 6.50 -2.89 -11.85
C SER A 83 5.65 -3.63 -12.88
N LYS A 84 5.76 -3.21 -14.14
CA LYS A 84 5.16 -3.93 -15.28
C LYS A 84 5.94 -5.20 -15.61
N ASN A 85 7.25 -5.20 -15.40
CA ASN A 85 8.15 -6.32 -15.67
C ASN A 85 9.14 -6.46 -14.51
N ILE A 86 9.36 -7.70 -14.05
CA ILE A 86 10.44 -8.03 -13.12
C ILE A 86 11.50 -8.73 -13.97
N SER A 87 12.71 -8.19 -14.03
CA SER A 87 13.84 -8.72 -14.82
C SER A 87 14.78 -9.52 -13.94
#